data_AF-A0A6J3AXP9-F1
#
_entry.id   AF-A0A6J3AXP9-F1
#
_cell.length_a   1.000
_cell.length_b   1.000
_cell.length_c   1.000
_cell.angle_alpha   90.00
_cell.angle_beta   90.00
_cell.angle_gamma   90.00
#
_symmetry.space_group_name_H-M   'P 1'
#
loop_
_entity.id
_entity.type
_entity.pdbx_description
1 polymer ?
#
loop_
_entity_poly.entity_id
_entity_poly.type
_entity_poly.pdbx_seq_one_letter_code
_entity_poly.pdbx_strand_id
1 'polypeptide(L)'
;MAVTTCLTWMQEKVLQNYFGEKQFSLLYKASVHDFSSKGLLERCSNQGPTITVIYTGDYIVGAYAQNDKEEYVFITLFVFQETEISECKIGPFQLSMVFQDNCKFCVNLEKKRMYISPETKEKLGVCGYISFQECEVFRCEDLLDKRRMEGVIELKDKLLSAIRTYKPYGDLVHQTRILLLGPIGAGKSSFLNSVKSIFRGHVTNQALVGSYTCGTSDKYRTYFINDGKNADTLPFILCDSLGLSETEEGLCMGDIPYILKGHIPDRYKFDCTKPITPGHDNYIGSPLLKDRIHCVAFVFNANSVEHLSKEMVSKIKRIQRELIKCVGGSSPRTWISSF
;
A
#
# COMPACT_ATOMS: atom_id res chain seq x y z
N MET A 1 -28.36 -18.45 -6.45
CA MET A 1 -29.20 -18.04 -5.30
C MET A 1 -28.29 -17.37 -4.29
N ALA A 2 -28.70 -16.24 -3.70
CA ALA A 2 -27.89 -15.60 -2.67
C ALA A 2 -27.83 -16.52 -1.44
N VAL A 3 -26.62 -16.83 -0.98
CA VAL A 3 -26.43 -17.63 0.24
C VAL A 3 -26.69 -16.71 1.43
N THR A 4 -27.76 -16.97 2.17
CA THR A 4 -28.14 -16.19 3.36
C THR A 4 -27.69 -16.91 4.63
N THR A 5 -27.23 -16.15 5.61
CA THR A 5 -26.79 -16.68 6.91
C THR A 5 -27.98 -17.19 7.75
N CYS A 6 -27.70 -18.17 8.62
CA CYS A 6 -28.60 -18.62 9.69
C CYS A 6 -28.51 -17.74 10.94
N LEU A 7 -27.52 -16.85 11.07
CA LEU A 7 -27.45 -15.90 12.17
C LEU A 7 -28.67 -14.98 12.09
N THR A 8 -29.37 -14.84 13.21
CA THR A 8 -30.34 -13.76 13.33
C THR A 8 -29.61 -12.41 13.37
N TRP A 9 -30.29 -11.35 12.95
CA TRP A 9 -29.71 -9.99 13.00
C TRP A 9 -29.19 -9.61 14.38
N MET A 10 -29.89 -10.02 15.46
CA MET A 10 -29.48 -9.74 16.83
C MET A 10 -28.19 -10.50 17.19
N GLN A 11 -28.12 -11.79 16.86
CA GLN A 11 -26.93 -12.62 17.10
C GLN A 11 -25.72 -12.09 16.33
N GLU A 12 -25.91 -11.74 15.06
CA GLU A 12 -24.88 -11.13 14.24
C GLU A 12 -24.38 -9.83 14.88
N LYS A 13 -25.28 -8.95 15.33
CA LYS A 13 -24.90 -7.68 15.97
C LYS A 13 -24.13 -7.86 17.28
N VAL A 14 -24.54 -8.80 18.12
CA VAL A 14 -23.82 -9.11 19.36
C VAL A 14 -22.39 -9.59 19.06
N LEU A 15 -22.24 -10.52 18.11
CA LEU A 15 -20.92 -11.03 17.71
C LEU A 15 -20.05 -9.96 17.06
N GLN A 16 -20.62 -9.12 16.20
CA GLN A 16 -19.91 -8.00 15.57
C GLN A 16 -19.36 -7.04 16.62
N ASN A 17 -20.17 -6.66 17.61
CA ASN A 17 -19.76 -5.77 18.69
C ASN A 17 -18.71 -6.42 19.59
N TYR A 18 -18.91 -7.69 19.96
CA TYR A 18 -18.00 -8.43 20.84
C TYR A 18 -16.58 -8.53 20.27
N PHE A 19 -16.45 -8.81 18.97
CA PHE A 19 -15.16 -8.92 18.30
C PHE A 19 -14.62 -7.57 17.78
N GLY A 20 -15.15 -6.43 18.26
CA GLY A 20 -14.63 -5.09 17.97
C GLY A 20 -15.20 -4.44 16.70
N GLU A 21 -16.53 -4.38 16.62
CA GLU A 21 -17.31 -3.77 15.53
C GLU A 21 -16.88 -4.28 14.14
N LYS A 22 -16.72 -5.60 13.99
CA LYS A 22 -16.35 -6.21 12.70
C LYS A 22 -17.54 -6.26 11.74
N GLN A 23 -17.26 -6.26 10.44
CA GLN A 23 -18.23 -6.64 9.41
C GLN A 23 -18.05 -8.13 9.08
N PHE A 24 -19.17 -8.85 8.98
CA PHE A 24 -19.16 -10.27 8.63
C PHE A 24 -19.59 -10.47 7.18
N SER A 25 -18.73 -11.15 6.42
CA SER A 25 -19.01 -11.55 5.04
C SER A 25 -19.05 -13.07 4.96
N LEU A 26 -20.22 -13.66 4.67
CA LEU A 26 -20.39 -15.12 4.62
C LEU A 26 -19.55 -15.72 3.47
N LEU A 27 -18.61 -16.61 3.82
CA LEU A 27 -17.74 -17.30 2.87
C LEU A 27 -18.23 -18.72 2.56
N TYR A 28 -18.77 -19.39 3.58
CA TYR A 28 -19.14 -20.79 3.54
C TYR A 28 -20.39 -21.06 4.38
N LYS A 29 -21.24 -21.95 3.88
CA LYS A 29 -22.43 -22.48 4.57
C LYS A 29 -22.56 -23.96 4.24
N ALA A 30 -22.53 -24.84 5.25
CA ALA A 30 -22.37 -26.27 5.02
C ALA A 30 -23.54 -26.88 4.23
N SER A 31 -24.79 -26.46 4.49
CA SER A 31 -25.96 -26.93 3.71
C SER A 31 -25.92 -26.58 2.22
N VAL A 32 -25.23 -25.50 1.84
CA VAL A 32 -25.10 -25.07 0.43
C VAL A 32 -23.88 -25.70 -0.24
N HIS A 33 -22.89 -26.10 0.55
CA HIS A 33 -21.59 -26.61 0.07
C HIS A 33 -21.38 -28.08 0.47
N ASP A 34 -22.46 -28.84 0.57
CA ASP A 34 -22.49 -30.30 0.76
C ASP A 34 -21.68 -30.81 1.96
N PHE A 35 -21.55 -30.00 3.02
CA PHE A 35 -20.75 -30.34 4.20
C PHE A 35 -19.29 -30.74 3.87
N SER A 36 -18.72 -30.18 2.79
CA SER A 36 -17.38 -30.52 2.33
C SER A 36 -16.29 -29.82 3.16
N SER A 37 -15.46 -30.61 3.85
CA SER A 37 -14.25 -30.14 4.53
C SER A 37 -13.24 -29.52 3.56
N LYS A 38 -13.03 -30.15 2.41
CA LYS A 38 -12.20 -29.63 1.33
C LYS A 38 -12.75 -28.30 0.80
N GLY A 39 -14.07 -28.21 0.58
CA GLY A 39 -14.71 -26.98 0.11
C GLY A 39 -14.61 -25.81 1.11
N LEU A 40 -14.66 -26.10 2.41
CA LEU A 40 -14.42 -25.10 3.46
C LEU A 40 -12.98 -24.58 3.40
N LEU A 41 -12.00 -25.50 3.34
CA LEU A 41 -10.58 -25.16 3.26
C LEU A 41 -10.26 -24.27 2.06
N GLU A 42 -10.70 -24.66 0.86
CA GLU A 42 -10.42 -23.93 -0.38
C GLU A 42 -10.98 -22.50 -0.35
N ARG A 43 -12.14 -22.30 0.31
CA ARG A 43 -12.81 -20.98 0.37
C ARG A 43 -12.29 -20.10 1.50
N CYS A 44 -11.92 -20.68 2.64
CA CYS A 44 -11.57 -19.93 3.84
C CYS A 44 -10.06 -19.72 4.01
N SER A 45 -9.23 -20.53 3.32
CA SER A 45 -7.78 -20.36 3.34
C SER A 45 -7.39 -18.97 2.81
N ASN A 46 -6.46 -18.32 3.52
CA ASN A 46 -5.91 -17.00 3.16
C ASN A 46 -6.93 -15.85 3.08
N GLN A 47 -8.10 -15.98 3.72
CA GLN A 47 -9.12 -14.92 3.77
C GLN A 47 -8.90 -13.88 4.88
N GLY A 48 -7.82 -14.00 5.65
CA GLY A 48 -7.58 -13.18 6.84
C GLY A 48 -8.31 -13.71 8.09
N PRO A 49 -8.65 -12.85 9.05
CA PRO A 49 -9.41 -13.25 10.24
C PRO A 49 -10.78 -13.84 9.87
N THR A 50 -11.13 -14.96 10.46
CA THR A 50 -12.39 -15.65 10.18
C THR A 50 -13.09 -16.07 11.46
N ILE A 51 -14.42 -16.08 11.42
CA ILE A 51 -15.27 -16.62 12.48
C ILE A 51 -16.06 -17.79 11.92
N THR A 52 -15.86 -18.96 12.52
CA THR A 52 -16.68 -20.15 12.27
C THR A 52 -17.81 -20.18 13.28
N VAL A 53 -19.03 -20.44 12.84
CA VAL A 53 -20.25 -20.47 13.63
C VAL A 53 -20.94 -21.82 13.41
N ILE A 54 -21.11 -22.58 14.48
CA ILE A 54 -21.64 -23.95 14.47
C ILE A 54 -22.94 -23.97 15.27
N TYR A 55 -24.01 -24.41 14.63
CA TYR A 55 -25.36 -24.39 15.19
C TYR A 55 -25.71 -25.76 15.79
N THR A 56 -25.75 -25.87 17.11
CA THR A 56 -26.05 -27.16 17.80
C THR A 56 -27.55 -27.39 17.95
N GLY A 57 -28.34 -26.31 17.97
CA GLY A 57 -29.79 -26.30 18.19
C GLY A 57 -30.15 -25.48 19.41
N ASP A 58 -29.44 -25.69 20.52
CA ASP A 58 -29.69 -25.02 21.80
C ASP A 58 -28.81 -23.78 22.01
N TYR A 59 -27.61 -23.79 21.41
CA TYR A 59 -26.63 -22.71 21.49
C TYR A 59 -25.76 -22.67 20.23
N ILE A 60 -24.98 -21.61 20.10
CA ILE A 60 -23.99 -21.46 19.05
C ILE A 60 -22.61 -21.77 19.64
N VAL A 61 -21.81 -22.55 18.94
CA VAL A 61 -20.38 -22.65 19.22
C VAL A 61 -19.62 -22.01 18.08
N GLY A 62 -18.68 -21.15 18.40
CA GLY A 62 -17.85 -20.53 17.39
C GLY A 62 -16.37 -20.56 17.69
N ALA A 63 -15.62 -20.31 16.63
CA ALA A 63 -14.17 -20.26 16.63
C ALA A 63 -13.75 -19.02 15.84
N TYR A 64 -13.20 -18.02 16.54
CA TYR A 64 -12.60 -16.85 15.92
C TYR A 64 -11.10 -17.07 15.77
N ALA A 65 -10.64 -17.21 14.52
CA ALA A 65 -9.24 -17.38 14.19
C ALA A 65 -8.62 -16.04 13.82
N GLN A 66 -7.65 -15.60 14.61
CA GLN A 66 -6.91 -14.35 14.40
C GLN A 66 -5.43 -14.66 14.19
N ASN A 67 -4.88 -14.17 13.07
CA ASN A 67 -3.45 -14.24 12.80
C ASN A 67 -2.76 -13.12 13.57
N ASP A 68 -1.97 -13.47 14.58
CA ASP A 68 -1.27 -12.49 15.43
C ASP A 68 0.11 -12.15 14.85
N LYS A 69 0.76 -13.10 14.14
CA LYS A 69 2.05 -12.97 13.43
C LYS A 69 2.09 -14.00 12.27
N GLU A 70 2.90 -13.77 11.24
CA GLU A 70 2.93 -14.57 9.98
C GLU A 70 3.11 -16.10 10.16
N GLU A 71 3.42 -16.61 11.35
CA GLU A 71 3.65 -18.04 11.62
C GLU A 71 2.63 -18.74 12.55
N TYR A 72 1.90 -18.01 13.42
CA TYR A 72 1.07 -18.61 14.47
C TYR A 72 -0.34 -18.02 14.56
N VAL A 73 -1.32 -18.90 14.79
CA VAL A 73 -2.74 -18.56 14.94
C VAL A 73 -3.19 -18.83 16.37
N PHE A 74 -3.89 -17.86 16.95
CA PHE A 74 -4.68 -18.06 18.15
C PHE A 74 -6.15 -18.19 17.76
N ILE A 75 -6.82 -19.16 18.35
CA ILE A 75 -8.26 -19.37 18.14
C ILE A 75 -8.96 -19.03 19.45
N THR A 76 -9.89 -18.09 19.39
CA THR A 76 -10.81 -17.81 20.49
C THR A 76 -12.05 -18.66 20.25
N LEU A 77 -12.19 -19.74 21.01
CA LEU A 77 -13.40 -20.53 21.02
C LEU A 77 -14.42 -19.85 21.91
N PHE A 78 -15.69 -19.86 21.49
CA PHE A 78 -16.75 -19.29 22.28
C PHE A 78 -18.03 -20.09 22.18
N VAL A 79 -18.82 -20.02 23.24
CA VAL A 79 -20.21 -20.47 23.27
C VAL A 79 -21.07 -19.24 23.41
N PHE A 80 -22.06 -19.15 22.53
CA PHE A 80 -23.00 -18.06 22.51
C PHE A 80 -24.41 -18.60 22.73
N GLN A 81 -25.00 -18.21 23.86
CA GLN A 81 -26.34 -18.61 24.26
C GLN A 81 -27.11 -17.36 24.66
N GLU A 82 -28.27 -17.15 24.02
CA GLU A 82 -29.11 -15.95 24.17
C GLU A 82 -28.33 -14.65 23.88
N THR A 83 -27.78 -14.01 24.91
CA THR A 83 -26.98 -12.78 24.83
C THR A 83 -25.61 -12.90 25.48
N GLU A 84 -25.28 -14.05 26.08
CA GLU A 84 -24.03 -14.25 26.82
C GLU A 84 -23.01 -15.03 25.98
N ILE A 85 -21.78 -14.54 25.97
CA ILE A 85 -20.65 -15.16 25.28
C ILE A 85 -19.64 -15.62 26.33
N SER A 86 -19.46 -16.93 26.42
CA SER A 86 -18.39 -17.56 27.21
C SER A 86 -17.25 -17.92 26.26
N GLU A 87 -16.04 -17.43 26.53
CA GLU A 87 -14.88 -17.65 25.65
C GLU A 87 -13.71 -18.38 26.31
N CYS A 88 -12.94 -19.09 25.50
CA CYS A 88 -11.67 -19.70 25.87
C CYS A 88 -10.68 -19.59 24.72
N LYS A 89 -9.52 -19.01 25.00
CA LYS A 89 -8.43 -18.93 24.02
C LYS A 89 -7.65 -20.24 23.97
N ILE A 90 -7.40 -20.74 22.77
CA ILE A 90 -6.59 -21.93 22.48
C ILE A 90 -5.49 -21.59 21.46
N GLY A 91 -4.36 -22.30 21.56
CA GLY A 91 -3.16 -22.06 20.76
C GLY A 91 -1.93 -21.75 21.62
N PRO A 92 -0.84 -21.26 21.02
CA PRO A 92 -0.68 -20.98 19.59
C PRO A 92 -0.64 -22.26 18.74
N PHE A 93 -1.17 -22.18 17.52
CA PHE A 93 -1.06 -23.24 16.51
C PHE A 93 -0.24 -22.74 15.32
N GLN A 94 0.61 -23.59 14.75
CA GLN A 94 1.26 -23.28 13.47
C GLN A 94 0.20 -23.28 12.36
N LEU A 95 0.24 -22.30 11.44
CA LEU A 95 -0.76 -22.09 10.37
C LEU A 95 -1.11 -23.37 9.58
N SER A 96 -0.11 -24.25 9.36
CA SER A 96 -0.27 -25.53 8.66
C SER A 96 -1.08 -26.58 9.43
N MET A 97 -1.26 -26.43 10.74
CA MET A 97 -1.87 -27.43 11.63
C MET A 97 -3.31 -27.10 12.03
N VAL A 98 -3.86 -25.95 11.65
CA VAL A 98 -5.22 -25.52 12.06
C VAL A 98 -6.31 -26.48 11.56
N PHE A 99 -6.00 -27.28 10.53
CA PHE A 99 -6.93 -28.25 9.93
C PHE A 99 -6.42 -29.70 9.92
N GLN A 100 -5.30 -29.99 10.60
CA GLN A 100 -4.78 -31.35 10.75
C GLN A 100 -4.56 -31.68 12.24
N ASP A 101 -5.23 -32.74 12.69
CA ASP A 101 -5.13 -33.46 13.96
C ASP A 101 -4.21 -32.86 15.04
N ASN A 102 -4.71 -31.85 15.76
CA ASN A 102 -4.18 -31.46 17.08
C ASN A 102 -5.30 -31.14 18.09
N CYS A 103 -5.83 -32.22 18.67
CA CYS A 103 -6.37 -32.50 20.02
C CYS A 103 -7.15 -31.48 20.89
N LYS A 104 -7.32 -30.19 20.55
CA LYS A 104 -8.12 -29.25 21.38
C LYS A 104 -9.49 -28.89 20.80
N PHE A 105 -9.59 -28.77 19.48
CA PHE A 105 -10.84 -28.51 18.78
C PHE A 105 -10.78 -29.06 17.37
N CYS A 106 -11.80 -29.81 16.94
CA CYS A 106 -11.96 -30.18 15.53
C CYS A 106 -13.45 -30.30 15.15
N VAL A 107 -13.75 -29.99 13.90
CA VAL A 107 -15.09 -30.04 13.33
C VAL A 107 -15.09 -31.06 12.20
N ASN A 108 -15.84 -32.13 12.38
CA ASN A 108 -16.08 -33.11 11.32
C ASN A 108 -17.42 -32.78 10.65
N LEU A 109 -17.34 -32.13 9.49
CA LEU A 109 -18.52 -31.70 8.72
C LEU A 109 -19.34 -32.88 8.19
N GLU A 110 -18.71 -33.92 7.68
CA GLU A 110 -19.39 -35.11 7.11
C GLU A 110 -20.21 -35.86 8.17
N LYS A 111 -19.64 -36.05 9.37
CA LYS A 111 -20.31 -36.70 10.50
C LYS A 111 -21.18 -35.74 11.30
N LYS A 112 -21.16 -34.43 10.99
CA LYS A 112 -21.84 -33.35 11.72
C LYS A 112 -21.57 -33.37 13.22
N ARG A 113 -20.30 -33.56 13.58
CA ARG A 113 -19.84 -33.66 14.96
C ARG A 113 -18.64 -32.78 15.19
N MET A 114 -18.55 -32.20 16.38
CA MET A 114 -17.33 -31.52 16.81
C MET A 114 -16.76 -32.15 18.06
N TYR A 115 -15.45 -32.03 18.18
CA TYR A 115 -14.69 -32.42 19.34
C TYR A 115 -14.07 -31.17 19.96
N ILE A 116 -14.22 -31.04 21.27
CA ILE A 116 -13.58 -30.03 22.10
C ILE A 116 -12.93 -30.81 23.25
N SER A 117 -11.69 -30.48 23.61
CA SER A 117 -11.01 -31.16 24.72
C SER A 117 -11.76 -30.98 26.05
N PRO A 118 -11.72 -31.95 26.98
CA PRO A 118 -12.40 -31.85 28.27
C PRO A 118 -12.09 -30.56 29.06
N GLU A 119 -10.81 -30.15 29.10
CA GLU A 119 -10.38 -28.91 29.76
C GLU A 119 -11.03 -27.66 29.16
N THR A 120 -11.19 -27.63 27.83
CA THR A 120 -11.79 -26.49 27.13
C THR A 120 -13.32 -26.51 27.29
N LYS A 121 -13.91 -27.70 27.33
CA LYS A 121 -15.34 -27.89 27.62
C LYS A 121 -15.73 -27.36 29.00
N GLU A 122 -14.92 -27.66 30.02
CA GLU A 122 -15.14 -27.16 31.38
C GLU A 122 -15.11 -25.63 31.42
N LYS A 123 -14.12 -25.01 30.76
CA LYS A 123 -14.02 -23.53 30.67
C LYS A 123 -15.18 -22.88 29.92
N LEU A 124 -15.72 -23.56 28.92
CA LEU A 124 -16.84 -23.08 28.11
C LEU A 124 -18.21 -23.46 28.71
N GLY A 125 -18.25 -24.26 29.78
CA GLY A 125 -19.49 -24.74 30.39
C GLY A 125 -20.28 -25.75 29.55
N VAL A 126 -19.62 -26.48 28.63
CA VAL A 126 -20.30 -27.40 27.70
C VAL A 126 -20.02 -28.87 28.06
N CYS A 127 -21.07 -29.69 28.13
CA CYS A 127 -20.96 -31.11 28.46
C CYS A 127 -21.41 -32.02 27.30
N GLY A 128 -20.88 -33.25 27.28
CA GLY A 128 -21.33 -34.30 26.37
C GLY A 128 -20.75 -34.24 24.94
N TYR A 129 -21.28 -35.08 24.07
CA TYR A 129 -20.98 -35.06 22.64
C TYR A 129 -21.79 -33.96 21.95
N ILE A 130 -21.16 -33.22 21.05
CA ILE A 130 -21.80 -32.09 20.41
C ILE A 130 -21.97 -32.38 18.93
N SER A 131 -23.22 -32.65 18.55
CA SER A 131 -23.67 -32.68 17.16
C SER A 131 -24.16 -31.31 16.74
N PHE A 132 -24.11 -31.02 15.44
CA PHE A 132 -24.59 -29.76 14.90
C PHE A 132 -25.42 -29.94 13.64
N GLN A 133 -26.25 -28.95 13.36
CA GLN A 133 -27.18 -28.94 12.22
C GLN A 133 -26.57 -28.21 11.03
N GLU A 134 -25.84 -27.13 11.30
CA GLU A 134 -25.27 -26.24 10.29
C GLU A 134 -23.91 -25.70 10.74
N CYS A 135 -23.07 -25.32 9.77
CA CYS A 135 -21.80 -24.65 9.99
C CYS A 135 -21.62 -23.53 8.97
N GLU A 136 -21.36 -22.32 9.44
CA GLU A 136 -21.10 -21.14 8.62
C GLU A 136 -19.73 -20.56 8.95
N VAL A 137 -19.03 -20.05 7.94
CA VAL A 137 -17.76 -19.35 8.12
C VAL A 137 -17.89 -17.97 7.51
N PHE A 138 -17.52 -16.95 8.28
CA PHE A 138 -17.52 -15.57 7.85
C PHE A 138 -16.10 -15.02 7.86
N ARG A 139 -15.80 -14.20 6.85
CA ARG A 139 -14.65 -13.29 6.90
C ARG A 139 -14.99 -12.16 7.85
N CYS A 140 -14.10 -11.89 8.79
CA CYS A 140 -14.21 -10.73 9.68
C CYS A 140 -13.37 -9.60 9.10
N GLU A 141 -14.05 -8.59 8.57
CA GLU A 141 -13.41 -7.37 8.11
C GLU A 141 -13.45 -6.35 9.23
N ASP A 142 -12.34 -5.67 9.46
CA ASP A 142 -12.36 -4.43 10.21
C ASP A 142 -13.27 -3.49 9.43
N LEU A 143 -14.38 -3.04 10.05
CA LEU A 143 -14.98 -1.80 9.59
C LEU A 143 -13.84 -0.78 9.74
N LEU A 144 -13.27 -0.33 8.62
CA LEU A 144 -12.39 0.83 8.63
C LEU A 144 -13.24 1.93 9.26
N ASP A 145 -12.99 2.17 10.55
CA ASP A 145 -13.87 2.93 11.42
C ASP A 145 -14.24 4.20 10.67
N LYS A 146 -15.54 4.46 10.53
CA LYS A 146 -16.04 5.60 9.76
C LYS A 146 -15.36 6.89 10.22
N ARG A 147 -15.01 6.98 11.51
CA ARG A 147 -14.21 8.07 12.09
C ARG A 147 -12.77 8.14 11.58
N ARG A 148 -12.12 6.98 11.39
CA ARG A 148 -10.77 6.90 10.78
C ARG A 148 -10.83 7.29 9.31
N MET A 149 -11.86 6.88 8.56
CA MET A 149 -12.05 7.32 7.18
C MET A 149 -12.32 8.82 7.08
N GLU A 150 -13.20 9.36 7.93
CA GLU A 150 -13.47 10.80 8.02
C GLU A 150 -12.19 11.58 8.34
N GLY A 151 -11.39 11.11 9.32
CA GLY A 151 -10.10 11.71 9.65
C GLY A 151 -9.08 11.64 8.50
N VAL A 152 -9.04 10.54 7.75
CA VAL A 152 -8.17 10.40 6.57
C VAL A 152 -8.59 11.34 5.45
N ILE A 153 -9.90 11.47 5.20
CA ILE A 153 -10.44 12.40 4.20
C ILE A 153 -10.13 13.84 4.60
N GLU A 154 -10.37 14.20 5.86
CA GLU A 154 -10.07 15.53 6.38
C GLU A 154 -8.57 15.85 6.27
N LEU A 155 -7.70 14.91 6.65
CA LEU A 155 -6.25 15.08 6.50
C LEU A 155 -5.84 15.24 5.03
N LYS A 156 -6.39 14.41 4.14
CA LYS A 156 -6.16 14.49 2.70
C LYS A 156 -6.54 15.88 2.16
N ASP A 157 -7.72 16.37 2.52
CA ASP A 157 -8.20 17.68 2.04
C ASP A 157 -7.37 18.83 2.60
N LYS A 158 -6.96 18.75 3.88
CA LYS A 158 -6.02 19.70 4.50
C LYS A 158 -4.67 19.72 3.77
N LEU A 159 -4.09 18.55 3.48
CA LEU A 159 -2.82 18.44 2.75
C LEU A 159 -2.92 18.97 1.32
N LEU A 160 -3.98 18.62 0.60
CA LEU A 160 -4.21 19.14 -0.75
C LEU A 160 -4.40 20.65 -0.74
N SER A 161 -5.12 21.20 0.25
CA SER A 161 -5.25 22.64 0.42
C SER A 161 -3.90 23.30 0.69
N ALA A 162 -3.09 22.74 1.60
CA ALA A 162 -1.77 23.26 1.91
C ALA A 162 -0.83 23.29 0.69
N ILE A 163 -0.88 22.25 -0.15
CA ILE A 163 -0.10 22.20 -1.40
C ILE A 163 -0.58 23.27 -2.39
N ARG A 164 -1.89 23.50 -2.51
CA ARG A 164 -2.46 24.52 -3.41
C ARG A 164 -2.08 25.93 -3.00
N THR A 165 -2.09 26.21 -1.70
CA THR A 165 -1.79 27.55 -1.16
C THR A 165 -0.31 27.78 -0.88
N TYR A 166 0.54 26.79 -1.14
CA TYR A 166 1.98 26.90 -0.93
C TYR A 166 2.57 28.02 -1.80
N LYS A 167 3.34 28.90 -1.18
CA LYS A 167 4.10 29.94 -1.86
C LYS A 167 5.59 29.62 -1.76
N PRO A 168 6.29 29.41 -2.89
CA PRO A 168 7.73 29.25 -2.87
C PRO A 168 8.43 30.48 -2.26
N TYR A 169 9.64 30.27 -1.72
CA TYR A 169 10.43 31.23 -0.92
C TYR A 169 10.20 32.71 -1.31
N GLY A 170 9.42 33.43 -0.49
CA GLY A 170 9.20 34.87 -0.59
C GLY A 170 8.57 35.38 -1.89
N ASP A 171 7.83 34.55 -2.63
CA ASP A 171 7.28 34.86 -3.97
C ASP A 171 8.36 35.21 -5.02
N LEU A 172 9.64 34.88 -4.75
CA LEU A 172 10.75 35.05 -5.70
C LEU A 172 10.59 34.20 -6.96
N VAL A 173 9.91 33.06 -6.83
CA VAL A 173 9.49 32.20 -7.95
C VAL A 173 8.04 31.79 -7.74
N HIS A 174 7.24 31.83 -8.81
CA HIS A 174 5.84 31.41 -8.76
C HIS A 174 5.68 29.88 -8.63
N GLN A 175 6.66 29.11 -9.11
CA GLN A 175 6.61 27.65 -9.11
C GLN A 175 7.96 27.03 -8.75
N THR A 176 7.92 26.05 -7.85
CA THR A 176 9.08 25.24 -7.44
C THR A 176 9.32 24.12 -8.44
N ARG A 177 10.46 24.12 -9.14
CA ARG A 177 10.86 22.99 -10.01
C ARG A 177 11.50 21.87 -9.19
N ILE A 178 10.89 20.69 -9.23
CA ILE A 178 11.34 19.48 -8.56
C ILE A 178 11.84 18.50 -9.63
N LEU A 179 13.12 18.15 -9.60
CA LEU A 179 13.73 17.16 -10.48
C LEU A 179 13.64 15.76 -9.86
N LEU A 180 13.09 14.81 -10.60
CA LEU A 180 13.07 13.40 -10.22
C LEU A 180 14.32 12.70 -10.76
N LEU A 181 15.18 12.20 -9.88
CA LEU A 181 16.37 11.42 -10.23
C LEU A 181 16.30 10.02 -9.64
N GLY A 182 16.89 9.04 -10.31
CA GLY A 182 16.91 7.67 -9.80
C GLY A 182 17.19 6.65 -10.89
N PRO A 183 17.45 5.39 -10.51
CA PRO A 183 17.77 4.32 -11.45
C PRO A 183 16.73 4.16 -12.57
N ILE A 184 17.15 3.57 -13.69
CA ILE A 184 16.21 3.07 -14.71
C ILE A 184 15.24 2.08 -14.04
N GLY A 185 13.96 2.17 -14.37
CA GLY A 185 12.93 1.31 -13.78
C GLY A 185 12.47 1.69 -12.35
N ALA A 186 13.03 2.73 -11.72
CA ALA A 186 12.64 3.14 -10.36
C ALA A 186 11.21 3.71 -10.24
N GLY A 187 10.50 3.94 -11.36
CA GLY A 187 9.13 4.43 -11.33
C GLY A 187 8.96 5.96 -11.32
N LYS A 188 9.98 6.74 -11.71
CA LYS A 188 9.93 8.22 -11.79
C LYS A 188 8.73 8.73 -12.60
N SER A 189 8.60 8.26 -13.84
CA SER A 189 7.52 8.66 -14.75
C SER A 189 6.15 8.15 -14.26
N SER A 190 6.11 6.98 -13.62
CA SER A 190 4.90 6.45 -12.98
C SER A 190 4.45 7.32 -11.81
N PHE A 191 5.37 7.72 -10.93
CA PHE A 191 5.10 8.65 -9.83
C PHE A 191 4.53 9.97 -10.34
N LEU A 192 5.07 10.50 -11.45
CA LEU A 192 4.57 11.71 -12.06
C LEU A 192 3.12 11.58 -12.55
N ASN A 193 2.80 10.48 -13.24
CA ASN A 193 1.43 10.18 -13.67
C ASN A 193 0.48 10.05 -12.47
N SER A 194 0.93 9.45 -11.36
CA SER A 194 0.14 9.38 -10.11
C SER A 194 -0.15 10.76 -9.54
N VAL A 195 0.88 11.61 -9.40
CA VAL A 195 0.69 13.00 -8.92
C VAL A 195 -0.29 13.76 -9.80
N LYS A 196 -0.12 13.70 -11.13
CA LYS A 196 -1.06 14.36 -12.06
C LYS A 196 -2.49 13.86 -11.92
N SER A 197 -2.66 12.56 -11.76
CA SER A 197 -3.98 11.94 -11.65
C SER A 197 -4.70 12.38 -10.37
N ILE A 198 -3.97 12.50 -9.25
CA ILE A 198 -4.52 12.97 -7.97
C ILE A 198 -5.09 14.39 -8.11
N PHE A 199 -4.34 15.31 -8.71
CA PHE A 199 -4.76 16.72 -8.81
C PHE A 199 -5.77 16.98 -9.93
N ARG A 200 -5.83 16.14 -10.97
CA ARG A 200 -6.88 16.21 -11.99
C ARG A 200 -8.18 15.52 -11.57
N GLY A 201 -8.14 14.58 -10.64
CA GLY A 201 -9.31 13.80 -10.20
C GLY A 201 -9.67 12.63 -11.12
N HIS A 202 -8.86 12.35 -12.15
CA HIS A 202 -9.00 11.17 -13.01
C HIS A 202 -7.63 10.65 -13.44
N VAL A 203 -7.56 9.37 -13.83
CA VAL A 203 -6.31 8.75 -14.29
C VAL A 203 -5.79 9.47 -15.54
N THR A 204 -4.48 9.73 -15.57
CA THR A 204 -3.77 10.31 -16.71
C THR A 204 -2.49 9.57 -17.00
N ASN A 205 -2.17 9.41 -18.29
CA ASN A 205 -0.95 8.75 -18.75
C ASN A 205 -0.22 9.66 -19.75
N GLN A 206 0.40 10.73 -19.25
CA GLN A 206 1.10 11.72 -20.09
C GLN A 206 2.61 11.51 -20.09
N ALA A 207 3.18 10.99 -19.01
CA ALA A 207 4.55 10.51 -19.00
C ALA A 207 4.59 9.10 -19.58
N LEU A 208 5.45 8.85 -20.57
CA LEU A 208 5.63 7.52 -21.14
C LEU A 208 6.24 6.61 -20.06
N VAL A 209 5.50 5.57 -19.70
CA VAL A 209 5.95 4.52 -18.79
C VAL A 209 6.15 3.26 -19.62
N GLY A 210 7.33 2.67 -19.55
CA GLY A 210 7.61 1.39 -20.19
C GLY A 210 8.56 0.54 -19.35
N SER A 211 8.46 -0.77 -19.56
CA SER A 211 9.20 -1.81 -18.84
C SER A 211 10.51 -2.21 -19.54
N TYR A 212 10.95 -1.45 -20.55
CA TYR A 212 12.12 -1.81 -21.34
C TYR A 212 13.41 -1.63 -20.53
N THR A 213 14.36 -2.54 -20.75
CA THR A 213 15.71 -2.54 -20.12
C THR A 213 16.51 -1.27 -20.44
N CYS A 214 16.15 -0.59 -21.53
CA CYS A 214 16.59 0.76 -21.86
C CYS A 214 15.44 1.72 -21.50
N GLY A 215 15.66 2.66 -20.57
CA GLY A 215 14.60 3.49 -20.00
C GLY A 215 13.72 4.20 -21.05
N THR A 216 12.40 4.19 -20.84
CA THR A 216 11.42 4.75 -21.81
C THR A 216 11.47 6.28 -21.93
N SER A 217 12.03 6.97 -20.93
CA SER A 217 12.25 8.42 -20.96
C SER A 217 13.60 8.75 -21.58
N ASP A 218 13.68 8.86 -22.91
CA ASP A 218 14.87 9.33 -23.64
C ASP A 218 15.09 10.85 -23.55
N LYS A 219 14.13 11.57 -22.94
CA LYS A 219 14.06 13.04 -22.93
C LYS A 219 13.88 13.61 -21.54
N TYR A 220 14.47 14.78 -21.32
CA TYR A 220 14.10 15.68 -20.24
C TYR A 220 12.69 16.21 -20.48
N ARG A 221 11.80 16.08 -19.49
CA ARG A 221 10.41 16.53 -19.61
C ARG A 221 10.00 17.37 -18.41
N THR A 222 9.44 18.53 -18.68
CA THR A 222 8.86 19.42 -17.68
C THR A 222 7.35 19.27 -17.67
N TYR A 223 6.76 19.00 -16.50
CA TYR A 223 5.34 18.79 -16.36
C TYR A 223 4.71 19.77 -15.37
N PHE A 224 3.92 20.69 -15.92
CA PHE A 224 3.00 21.51 -15.16
C PHE A 224 1.85 20.66 -14.65
N ILE A 225 1.51 20.83 -13.38
CA ILE A 225 0.41 20.12 -12.72
C ILE A 225 -0.75 21.10 -12.59
N ASN A 226 -1.87 20.80 -13.25
CA ASN A 226 -3.07 21.63 -13.18
C ASN A 226 -3.97 21.13 -12.07
N ASP A 227 -4.54 22.05 -11.30
CA ASP A 227 -5.59 21.73 -10.34
C ASP A 227 -6.92 21.66 -11.09
N GLY A 228 -7.49 20.45 -11.20
CA GLY A 228 -8.70 20.18 -11.99
C GLY A 228 -9.93 20.99 -11.55
N LYS A 229 -9.88 21.67 -10.40
CA LYS A 229 -10.96 22.48 -9.84
C LYS A 229 -11.01 23.92 -10.35
N ASN A 230 -9.85 24.58 -10.54
CA ASN A 230 -9.79 26.03 -10.75
C ASN A 230 -9.06 26.46 -12.03
N ALA A 231 -8.66 25.53 -12.90
CA ALA A 231 -7.82 25.77 -14.09
C ALA A 231 -6.41 26.37 -13.81
N ASP A 232 -6.11 26.73 -12.56
CA ASP A 232 -4.81 27.18 -12.11
C ASP A 232 -3.79 26.03 -12.03
N THR A 233 -2.53 26.38 -12.29
CA THR A 233 -1.39 25.47 -12.10
C THR A 233 -0.93 25.47 -10.65
N LEU A 234 -0.57 24.31 -10.12
CA LEU A 234 0.01 24.19 -8.78
C LEU A 234 1.33 24.97 -8.66
N PRO A 235 1.74 25.36 -7.43
CA PRO A 235 2.96 26.12 -7.17
C PRO A 235 4.25 25.28 -7.29
N PHE A 236 4.19 24.16 -8.01
CA PHE A 236 5.35 23.32 -8.31
C PHE A 236 5.24 22.67 -9.69
N ILE A 237 6.40 22.33 -10.24
CA ILE A 237 6.59 21.68 -11.53
C ILE A 237 7.41 20.42 -11.29
N LEU A 238 7.00 19.30 -11.88
CA LEU A 238 7.79 18.07 -11.84
C LEU A 238 8.61 17.94 -13.12
N CYS A 239 9.90 17.66 -12.97
CA CYS A 239 10.82 17.45 -14.08
C CYS A 239 11.26 15.99 -14.08
N ASP A 240 10.96 15.25 -15.16
CA ASP A 240 11.38 13.87 -15.36
C ASP A 240 12.69 13.84 -16.16
N SER A 241 13.61 12.97 -15.73
CA SER A 241 14.91 12.78 -16.38
C SER A 241 15.05 11.36 -16.89
N LEU A 242 16.01 11.16 -17.80
CA LEU A 242 16.52 9.82 -18.08
C LEU A 242 17.01 9.16 -16.79
N GLY A 243 16.81 7.85 -16.69
CA GLY A 243 17.23 7.09 -15.51
C GLY A 243 18.75 7.00 -15.38
N LEU A 244 19.20 6.86 -14.14
CA LEU A 244 20.61 6.55 -13.87
C LEU A 244 20.87 5.09 -14.24
N SER A 245 21.95 4.83 -14.96
CA SER A 245 22.44 3.48 -15.27
C SER A 245 23.89 3.34 -14.83
N GLU A 246 24.31 2.09 -14.61
CA GLU A 246 25.71 1.70 -14.46
C GLU A 246 26.40 1.63 -15.83
N THR A 247 25.65 1.21 -16.85
CA THR A 247 26.08 1.14 -18.25
C THR A 247 25.96 2.48 -18.98
N GLU A 248 26.41 2.53 -20.23
CA GLU A 248 26.31 3.70 -21.12
C GLU A 248 24.88 3.99 -21.61
N GLU A 249 23.83 3.41 -21.02
CA GLU A 249 22.43 3.64 -21.42
C GLU A 249 21.67 4.61 -20.49
N GLY A 250 22.39 5.31 -19.61
CA GLY A 250 21.82 6.20 -18.58
C GLY A 250 22.12 7.67 -18.77
N LEU A 251 21.53 8.49 -17.89
CA LEU A 251 21.77 9.92 -17.82
C LEU A 251 23.27 10.23 -17.62
N CYS A 252 23.84 11.03 -18.51
CA CYS A 252 25.23 11.44 -18.42
C CYS A 252 25.45 12.33 -17.18
N MET A 253 26.43 11.98 -16.35
CA MET A 253 26.78 12.75 -15.16
C MET A 253 27.22 14.19 -15.47
N GLY A 254 27.69 14.44 -16.70
CA GLY A 254 28.06 15.77 -17.19
C GLY A 254 26.86 16.68 -17.44
N ASP A 255 25.66 16.12 -17.65
CA ASP A 255 24.42 16.91 -17.84
C ASP A 255 23.86 17.45 -16.54
N ILE A 256 24.10 16.77 -15.42
CA ILE A 256 23.52 17.10 -14.10
C ILE A 256 23.72 18.58 -13.73
N PRO A 257 24.93 19.17 -13.80
CA PRO A 257 25.10 20.59 -13.47
C PRO A 257 24.29 21.53 -14.38
N TYR A 258 24.12 21.18 -15.65
CA TYR A 258 23.34 21.97 -16.61
C TYR A 258 21.84 21.86 -16.36
N ILE A 259 21.35 20.66 -16.02
CA ILE A 259 19.96 20.45 -15.57
C ILE A 259 19.69 21.33 -14.34
N LEU A 260 20.54 21.24 -13.32
CA LEU A 260 20.35 21.94 -12.05
C LEU A 260 20.34 23.47 -12.22
N LYS A 261 21.22 23.98 -13.08
CA LYS A 261 21.31 25.41 -13.40
C LYS A 261 20.21 25.90 -14.35
N GLY A 262 19.36 25.03 -14.89
CA GLY A 262 18.25 25.40 -15.76
C GLY A 262 18.64 25.62 -17.23
N HIS A 263 19.78 25.09 -17.67
CA HIS A 263 20.26 25.27 -19.05
C HIS A 263 19.58 24.32 -20.06
N ILE A 264 18.90 23.28 -19.59
CA ILE A 264 18.30 22.24 -20.44
C ILE A 264 16.82 22.59 -20.75
N PRO A 265 16.43 22.71 -22.03
CA PRO A 265 15.05 23.00 -22.42
C PRO A 265 14.14 21.77 -22.29
N ASP A 266 12.82 21.99 -22.20
CA ASP A 266 11.84 20.90 -22.26
C ASP A 266 12.00 20.08 -23.55
N ARG A 267 11.82 18.75 -23.44
CA ARG A 267 11.95 17.76 -24.52
C ARG A 267 13.36 17.57 -25.07
N TYR A 268 14.39 18.11 -24.41
CA TYR A 268 15.78 17.81 -24.73
C TYR A 268 16.00 16.29 -24.71
N LYS A 269 16.58 15.75 -25.79
CA LYS A 269 16.92 14.32 -25.89
C LYS A 269 18.33 14.12 -25.36
N PHE A 270 18.48 13.26 -24.36
CA PHE A 270 19.79 13.01 -23.76
C PHE A 270 20.68 12.20 -24.71
N ASP A 271 21.97 12.53 -24.69
CA ASP A 271 23.04 11.72 -25.25
C ASP A 271 23.83 11.14 -24.06
N CYS A 272 23.86 9.81 -23.97
CA CYS A 272 24.56 9.13 -22.88
C CYS A 272 26.09 9.24 -22.96
N THR A 273 26.62 9.55 -24.14
CA THR A 273 28.06 9.65 -24.41
C THR A 273 28.59 11.07 -24.30
N LYS A 274 27.74 12.08 -24.54
CA LYS A 274 28.16 13.49 -24.59
C LYS A 274 27.23 14.39 -23.79
N PRO A 275 27.76 15.22 -22.88
CA PRO A 275 26.94 16.20 -22.19
C PRO A 275 26.48 17.31 -23.14
N ILE A 276 25.37 17.96 -22.78
CA ILE A 276 24.87 19.15 -23.44
C ILE A 276 25.94 20.25 -23.45
N THR A 277 26.04 20.97 -24.55
CA THR A 277 26.96 22.11 -24.71
C THR A 277 26.20 23.36 -25.14
N PRO A 278 26.76 24.56 -24.94
CA PRO A 278 26.12 25.81 -25.39
C PRO A 278 25.85 25.90 -26.90
N GLY A 279 26.49 25.05 -27.71
CA GLY A 279 26.25 24.97 -29.15
C GLY A 279 25.07 24.07 -29.55
N HIS A 280 24.38 23.42 -28.61
CA HIS A 280 23.19 22.63 -28.90
C HIS A 280 21.98 23.51 -29.19
N ASP A 281 21.12 23.06 -30.11
CA ASP A 281 19.87 23.74 -30.43
C ASP A 281 19.00 23.91 -29.18
N ASN A 282 18.49 25.14 -29.00
CA ASN A 282 17.63 25.54 -27.88
C ASN A 282 18.30 25.48 -26.49
N TYR A 283 19.63 25.44 -26.41
CA TYR A 283 20.35 25.61 -25.14
C TYR A 283 19.98 26.95 -24.48
N ILE A 284 19.62 26.91 -23.20
CA ILE A 284 19.26 28.11 -22.46
C ILE A 284 20.54 28.76 -21.95
N GLY A 285 21.05 29.77 -22.66
CA GLY A 285 22.33 30.42 -22.33
C GLY A 285 22.36 31.14 -20.98
N SER A 286 21.25 31.78 -20.60
CA SER A 286 21.15 32.58 -19.37
C SER A 286 19.85 32.27 -18.63
N PRO A 287 19.78 31.15 -17.89
CA PRO A 287 18.57 30.72 -17.19
C PRO A 287 18.24 31.65 -16.03
N LEU A 288 16.96 31.97 -15.88
CA LEU A 288 16.42 32.75 -14.77
C LEU A 288 16.26 31.86 -13.53
N LEU A 289 15.99 32.47 -12.36
CA LEU A 289 15.72 31.72 -11.12
C LEU A 289 14.60 30.70 -11.31
N LYS A 290 13.52 31.09 -12.02
CA LYS A 290 12.38 30.20 -12.33
C LYS A 290 12.74 28.99 -13.19
N ASP A 291 13.86 29.02 -13.91
CA ASP A 291 14.31 27.96 -14.81
C ASP A 291 15.21 26.94 -14.10
N ARG A 292 15.77 27.31 -12.93
CA ARG A 292 16.64 26.44 -12.12
C ARG A 292 15.85 25.34 -11.42
N ILE A 293 16.54 24.25 -11.08
CA ILE A 293 15.98 23.22 -10.21
C ILE A 293 16.07 23.68 -8.76
N HIS A 294 14.94 23.63 -8.07
CA HIS A 294 14.81 24.11 -6.69
C HIS A 294 14.87 22.96 -5.68
N CYS A 295 14.44 21.77 -6.10
CA CYS A 295 14.43 20.56 -5.29
C CYS A 295 14.80 19.36 -6.16
N VAL A 296 15.54 18.41 -5.59
CA VAL A 296 15.82 17.11 -6.22
C VAL A 296 15.25 16.03 -5.33
N ALA A 297 14.35 15.22 -5.90
CA ALA A 297 13.80 14.04 -5.25
C ALA A 297 14.43 12.79 -5.86
N PHE A 298 15.05 11.97 -5.01
CA PHE A 298 15.57 10.68 -5.43
C PHE A 298 14.48 9.61 -5.32
N VAL A 299 14.27 8.87 -6.40
CA VAL A 299 13.24 7.83 -6.52
C VAL A 299 13.91 6.47 -6.59
N PHE A 300 13.49 5.56 -5.72
CA PHE A 300 14.00 4.20 -5.63
C PHE A 300 12.86 3.19 -5.64
N ASN A 301 13.10 2.03 -6.23
CA ASN A 301 12.17 0.90 -6.13
C ASN A 301 12.37 0.23 -4.77
N ALA A 302 11.34 0.18 -3.94
CA ALA A 302 11.38 -0.44 -2.62
C ALA A 302 11.82 -1.91 -2.67
N ASN A 303 11.51 -2.64 -3.74
CA ASN A 303 11.86 -4.05 -3.90
C ASN A 303 13.34 -4.28 -4.27
N SER A 304 14.07 -3.23 -4.66
CA SER A 304 15.47 -3.34 -5.08
C SER A 304 16.41 -2.34 -4.42
N VAL A 305 15.90 -1.49 -3.52
CA VAL A 305 16.70 -0.47 -2.83
C VAL A 305 17.81 -1.08 -1.96
N GLU A 306 17.56 -2.24 -1.36
CA GLU A 306 18.55 -2.98 -0.57
C GLU A 306 19.67 -3.59 -1.43
N HIS A 307 19.41 -3.74 -2.73
CA HIS A 307 20.34 -4.33 -3.71
C HIS A 307 21.01 -3.28 -4.61
N LEU A 308 20.99 -2.00 -4.22
CA LEU A 308 21.72 -0.96 -4.95
C LEU A 308 23.21 -1.28 -4.96
N SER A 309 23.81 -1.34 -6.15
CA SER A 309 25.24 -1.59 -6.30
C SER A 309 26.07 -0.46 -5.67
N LYS A 310 27.33 -0.78 -5.33
CA LYS A 310 28.30 0.23 -4.86
C LYS A 310 28.52 1.34 -5.90
N GLU A 311 28.43 1.01 -7.19
CA GLU A 311 28.61 1.97 -8.27
C GLU A 311 27.44 2.96 -8.33
N MET A 312 26.20 2.47 -8.28
CA MET A 312 25.00 3.32 -8.27
C MET A 312 24.99 4.25 -7.05
N VAL A 313 25.33 3.73 -5.87
CA VAL A 313 25.48 4.55 -4.65
C VAL A 313 26.54 5.63 -4.82
N SER A 314 27.67 5.30 -5.46
CA SER A 314 28.73 6.28 -5.77
C SER A 314 28.23 7.38 -6.72
N LYS A 315 27.48 7.01 -7.77
CA LYS A 315 26.83 7.96 -8.70
C LYS A 315 25.88 8.90 -7.96
N ILE A 316 25.00 8.37 -7.11
CA ILE A 316 24.07 9.19 -6.29
C ILE A 316 24.84 10.15 -5.37
N LYS A 317 25.87 9.68 -4.67
CA LYS A 317 26.73 10.53 -3.83
C LYS A 317 27.42 11.63 -4.64
N ARG A 318 27.83 11.34 -5.87
CA ARG A 318 28.43 12.34 -6.77
C ARG A 318 27.40 13.41 -7.16
N ILE A 319 26.16 13.02 -7.49
CA ILE A 319 25.05 13.97 -7.75
C ILE A 319 24.82 14.85 -6.52
N GLN A 320 24.73 14.27 -5.33
CA GLN A 320 24.55 15.03 -4.08
C GLN A 320 25.64 16.08 -3.86
N ARG A 321 26.90 15.75 -4.17
CA ARG A 321 28.01 16.73 -4.10
C ARG A 321 27.84 17.85 -5.11
N GLU A 322 27.41 17.55 -6.34
CA GLU A 322 27.12 18.59 -7.35
C GLU A 322 25.96 19.49 -6.95
N LEU A 323 24.92 18.95 -6.28
CA LEU A 323 23.83 19.75 -5.71
C LEU A 323 24.37 20.77 -4.70
N ILE A 324 25.21 20.32 -3.77
CA ILE A 324 25.80 21.20 -2.74
C ILE A 324 26.65 22.30 -3.39
N LYS A 325 27.45 21.97 -4.41
CA LYS A 325 28.27 22.95 -5.13
C LYS A 325 27.43 23.99 -5.87
N CYS A 326 26.30 23.59 -6.47
CA CYS A 326 25.43 24.49 -7.22
C CYS A 326 24.68 25.49 -6.33
N VAL A 327 24.53 25.23 -5.03
CA VAL A 327 23.85 26.11 -4.07
C VAL A 327 24.77 27.20 -3.51
N GLY A 328 26.08 26.98 -3.44
CA GLY A 328 27.07 27.98 -3.03
C GLY A 328 27.04 28.38 -1.55
N GLY A 329 28.07 27.97 -0.79
CA GLY A 329 28.61 28.75 0.34
C GLY A 329 27.91 28.73 1.71
N SER A 330 26.72 28.15 1.88
CA SER A 330 26.07 28.06 3.20
C SER A 330 25.56 26.66 3.51
N SER A 331 25.83 26.20 4.73
CA SER A 331 25.56 24.87 5.30
C SER A 331 24.23 24.25 4.83
N PRO A 332 24.21 22.98 4.38
CA PRO A 332 23.01 22.36 3.84
C PRO A 332 22.01 22.02 4.94
N ARG A 333 20.82 22.63 4.89
CA ARG A 333 19.61 22.00 5.44
C ARG A 333 19.04 21.05 4.38
N THR A 334 19.77 19.98 4.08
CA THR A 334 19.23 18.84 3.32
C THR A 334 18.23 18.11 4.21
N TRP A 335 16.95 18.31 3.97
CA TRP A 335 15.91 17.41 4.45
C TRP A 335 15.88 16.22 3.50
N ILE A 336 16.41 15.09 3.97
CA ILE A 336 16.18 13.78 3.35
C ILE A 336 14.83 13.32 3.91
N SER A 337 13.75 13.47 3.13
CA SER A 337 12.53 12.70 3.39
C SER A 337 12.70 11.35 2.70
N SER A 338 13.08 10.33 3.47
CA SER A 338 12.81 8.94 3.11
C SER A 338 11.32 8.67 3.35
N PHE A 339 10.59 8.29 2.31
CA PHE A 339 9.30 7.62 2.46
C PHE A 339 9.52 6.11 2.51
#